data_AF-A0A6J2Y2E0-F1
#
_entry.id   AF-A0A6J2Y2E0-F1
#
_cell.length_a   1.000
_cell.length_b   1.000
_cell.length_c   1.000
_cell.angle_alpha   90.00
_cell.angle_beta   90.00
_cell.angle_gamma   90.00
#
_symmetry.space_group_name_H-M   'P 1'
#
loop_
_entity.id
_entity.type
_entity.pdbx_description
1 polymer ?
#
loop_
_entity_poly.entity_id
_entity_poly.type
_entity_poly.pdbx_seq_one_letter_code
_entity_poly.pdbx_strand_id
1 'polypeptide(L)'
;MMGFLDIFSTVTSLLCFFDVLSFYTLNVLTSLLIIQNTMPFLKERNILTRSRVLEDMTKKNGFRRTIYNTVGDRYIGEWKDDKKSGKGIILTRNDDLYEGDMERNFRHGFGVLSKKIPNTEVYQLCYRGDWKNGKMHGTGLRIYPDNSFYLGQFCNGKRHWHGQQWFPDGAFFDGYFENDKRNGVGVFVQANGNRYEGEWRDDLKHGNGLFFHLDNGQLQDGVWVDDWCVHSVLRDINYRQCSIAPTIYPVPQIFMKDAETICTLTRERILLGLKETCEPLETSMSSFMYHIVNDSDKVYDLGGVSLYS
;
A
#
# COMPACT_ATOMS: atom_id res chain seq x y z
N MET A 1 109.68 19.77 -21.78
CA MET A 1 109.27 18.71 -22.74
C MET A 1 107.91 19.12 -23.29
N MET A 2 107.88 19.49 -24.56
CA MET A 2 106.68 19.88 -25.32
C MET A 2 105.81 18.65 -25.62
N GLY A 3 104.49 18.82 -25.67
CA GLY A 3 103.57 17.80 -26.20
C GLY A 3 102.28 17.60 -25.41
N PHE A 4 101.54 18.66 -25.10
CA PHE A 4 100.16 18.58 -24.62
C PHE A 4 99.44 19.83 -25.10
N LEU A 5 98.71 19.73 -26.22
CA LEU A 5 97.62 20.59 -26.69
C LEU A 5 97.49 20.38 -28.21
N ASP A 6 96.80 19.32 -28.65
CA ASP A 6 96.28 19.24 -30.04
C ASP A 6 95.31 18.07 -30.27
N ILE A 7 94.36 17.82 -29.35
CA ILE A 7 93.27 16.85 -29.58
C ILE A 7 91.87 17.41 -29.24
N PHE A 8 91.78 18.58 -28.58
CA PHE A 8 90.48 19.15 -28.20
C PHE A 8 89.78 20.01 -29.28
N SER A 9 90.39 20.21 -30.46
CA SER A 9 89.83 21.07 -31.52
C SER A 9 89.09 20.33 -32.64
N THR A 10 89.12 18.99 -32.69
CA THR A 10 88.58 18.23 -33.83
C THR A 10 87.30 17.45 -33.51
N VAL A 11 86.89 17.33 -32.24
CA VAL A 11 85.65 16.64 -31.86
C VAL A 11 84.45 17.60 -31.75
N THR A 12 84.69 18.90 -31.61
CA THR A 12 83.64 19.93 -31.58
C THR A 12 83.09 20.31 -32.95
N SER A 13 83.75 19.96 -34.07
CA SER A 13 83.20 20.23 -35.42
C SER A 13 82.32 19.11 -35.97
N LEU A 14 82.44 17.86 -35.48
CA LEU A 14 81.56 16.77 -35.89
C LEU A 14 80.20 16.76 -35.17
N LEU A 15 80.12 17.31 -33.96
CA LEU A 15 78.86 17.39 -33.22
C LEU A 15 77.93 18.49 -33.76
N CYS A 16 78.44 19.52 -34.44
CA CYS A 16 77.59 20.53 -35.09
C CYS A 16 77.02 20.07 -36.45
N PHE A 17 77.51 18.99 -37.05
CA PHE A 17 76.98 18.48 -38.33
C PHE A 17 75.82 17.50 -38.17
N PHE A 18 75.71 16.80 -37.04
CA PHE A 18 74.58 15.89 -36.78
C PHE A 18 73.30 16.62 -36.33
N ASP A 19 73.42 17.78 -35.68
CA ASP A 19 72.25 18.56 -35.28
C ASP A 19 71.54 19.23 -36.46
N VAL A 20 72.26 19.66 -37.50
CA VAL A 20 71.63 20.32 -38.65
C VAL A 20 70.86 19.34 -39.54
N LEU A 21 71.33 18.09 -39.70
CA LEU A 21 70.62 17.07 -40.50
C LEU A 21 69.39 16.48 -39.79
N SER A 22 69.42 16.41 -38.45
CA SER A 22 68.29 15.99 -37.61
C SER A 22 67.15 17.02 -37.67
N PHE A 23 67.47 18.31 -37.58
CA PHE A 23 66.47 19.38 -37.63
C PHE A 23 65.81 19.53 -39.02
N TYR A 24 66.54 19.30 -40.12
CA TYR A 24 65.95 19.38 -41.46
C TYR A 24 65.06 18.18 -41.79
N THR A 25 65.41 16.97 -41.36
CA THR A 25 64.56 15.79 -41.59
C THR A 25 63.31 15.77 -40.72
N LEU A 26 63.38 16.28 -39.47
CA LEU A 26 62.19 16.49 -38.64
C LEU A 26 61.29 17.61 -39.21
N ASN A 27 61.85 18.71 -39.70
CA ASN A 27 61.05 19.82 -40.23
C ASN A 27 60.36 19.52 -41.57
N VAL A 28 60.93 18.65 -42.42
CA VAL A 28 60.27 18.22 -43.67
C VAL A 28 59.16 17.20 -43.38
N LEU A 29 59.34 16.28 -42.43
CA LEU A 29 58.28 15.36 -42.01
C LEU A 29 57.16 16.05 -41.21
N THR A 30 57.47 17.05 -40.37
CA THR A 30 56.43 17.83 -39.68
C THR A 30 55.71 18.77 -40.63
N SER A 31 56.38 19.40 -41.60
CA SER A 31 55.69 20.22 -42.61
C SER A 31 54.82 19.39 -43.56
N LEU A 32 55.24 18.17 -43.95
CA LEU A 32 54.36 17.26 -44.70
C LEU A 32 53.20 16.71 -43.86
N LEU A 33 53.38 16.46 -42.54
CA LEU A 33 52.27 16.08 -41.66
C LEU A 33 51.32 17.24 -41.37
N ILE A 34 51.80 18.48 -41.36
CA ILE A 34 50.98 19.68 -41.11
C ILE A 34 50.16 20.05 -42.34
N ILE A 35 50.66 19.77 -43.56
CA ILE A 35 49.93 20.10 -44.80
C ILE A 35 48.85 19.06 -45.16
N GLN A 36 48.88 17.85 -44.60
CA GLN A 36 47.85 16.83 -44.90
C GLN A 36 46.61 16.84 -44.00
N ASN A 37 46.52 17.67 -42.96
CA ASN A 37 45.34 17.64 -42.06
C ASN A 37 44.75 19.00 -41.68
N THR A 38 45.00 20.06 -42.46
CA THR A 38 44.22 21.30 -42.36
C THR A 38 43.18 21.39 -43.48
N MET A 39 42.42 20.32 -43.71
CA MET A 39 41.08 20.54 -44.25
C MET A 39 40.28 21.20 -43.13
N PRO A 40 39.64 22.37 -43.34
CA PRO A 40 38.70 22.86 -42.34
C PRO A 40 37.69 21.73 -42.12
N PHE A 41 37.51 21.33 -40.87
CA PHE A 41 36.44 20.41 -40.50
C PHE A 41 35.13 21.06 -40.95
N LEU A 42 34.70 20.72 -42.17
CA LEU A 42 33.44 21.15 -42.74
C LEU A 42 32.41 20.48 -41.87
N LYS A 43 31.89 21.21 -40.88
CA LYS A 43 30.73 20.80 -40.10
C LYS A 43 29.69 20.33 -41.11
N GLU A 44 29.38 19.04 -41.10
CA GLU A 44 28.40 18.49 -42.04
C GLU A 44 27.17 19.40 -41.97
N ARG A 45 26.85 20.02 -43.10
CA ARG A 45 25.60 20.76 -43.21
C ARG A 45 24.54 19.68 -43.13
N ASN A 46 23.94 19.56 -41.95
CA ASN A 46 22.85 18.63 -41.65
C ASN A 46 21.59 19.12 -42.40
N ILE A 47 21.68 19.18 -43.72
CA ILE A 47 20.58 19.56 -44.61
C ILE A 47 19.74 18.30 -44.70
N LEU A 48 18.72 18.26 -43.86
CA LEU A 48 17.66 17.28 -43.98
C LEU A 48 17.11 17.37 -45.41
N THR A 49 17.02 16.22 -46.07
CA THR A 49 16.33 16.10 -47.35
C THR A 49 14.92 16.67 -47.24
N ARG A 50 14.38 17.28 -48.30
CA ARG A 50 13.01 17.82 -48.33
C ARG A 50 11.96 16.82 -47.81
N SER A 51 12.12 15.53 -48.11
CA SER A 51 11.29 14.44 -47.59
C SER A 51 11.30 14.38 -46.07
N ARG A 52 12.48 14.29 -45.43
CA ARG A 52 12.64 14.31 -43.96
C ARG A 52 12.03 15.55 -43.31
N VAL A 53 12.20 16.73 -43.91
CA VAL A 53 11.58 17.97 -43.39
C VAL A 53 10.06 17.88 -43.47
N LEU A 54 9.52 17.39 -44.58
CA LEU A 54 8.07 17.17 -44.72
C LEU A 54 7.57 16.14 -43.72
N GLU A 55 8.27 15.03 -43.52
CA GLU A 55 7.95 14.02 -42.51
C GLU A 55 7.89 14.63 -41.11
N ASP A 56 8.90 15.41 -40.71
CA ASP A 56 8.95 16.07 -39.41
C ASP A 56 7.80 17.07 -39.23
N MET A 57 7.39 17.77 -40.28
CA MET A 57 6.24 18.69 -40.25
C MET A 57 4.89 17.94 -40.18
N THR A 58 4.82 16.71 -40.66
CA THR A 58 3.58 15.89 -40.61
C THR A 58 3.37 15.22 -39.26
N LYS A 59 4.40 15.11 -38.43
CA LYS A 59 4.29 14.51 -37.09
C LYS A 59 3.27 15.26 -36.24
N LYS A 60 2.37 14.50 -35.60
CA LYS A 60 1.45 15.04 -34.62
C LYS A 60 2.23 15.51 -33.40
N ASN A 61 2.16 16.82 -33.16
CA ASN A 61 2.79 17.51 -32.06
C ASN A 61 1.81 18.49 -31.41
N GLY A 62 1.89 18.64 -30.10
CA GLY A 62 1.03 19.51 -29.30
C GLY A 62 -0.37 18.93 -29.08
N PHE A 63 -1.29 19.78 -28.60
CA PHE A 63 -2.65 19.37 -28.29
C PHE A 63 -3.46 19.05 -29.55
N ARG A 64 -4.28 18.01 -29.48
CA ARG A 64 -5.26 17.63 -30.51
C ARG A 64 -6.61 17.34 -29.86
N ARG A 65 -7.70 17.71 -30.54
CA ARG A 65 -9.08 17.51 -30.07
C ARG A 65 -9.42 16.03 -29.96
N THR A 66 -9.88 15.38 -31.02
CA THR A 66 -10.21 13.95 -30.95
C THR A 66 -9.55 13.22 -32.10
N ILE A 67 -8.74 12.22 -31.77
CA ILE A 67 -8.17 11.28 -32.72
C ILE A 67 -8.82 9.92 -32.48
N TYR A 68 -9.32 9.32 -33.55
CA TYR A 68 -9.94 8.00 -33.54
C TYR A 68 -8.92 6.98 -34.05
N ASN A 69 -8.84 5.84 -33.37
CA ASN A 69 -8.13 4.68 -33.89
C ASN A 69 -9.09 3.81 -34.72
N THR A 70 -8.55 2.92 -35.56
CA THR A 70 -9.31 1.95 -36.37
C THR A 70 -10.21 1.05 -35.55
N VAL A 71 -9.83 0.77 -34.30
CA VAL A 71 -10.60 -0.05 -33.35
C VAL A 71 -11.82 0.68 -32.78
N GLY A 72 -11.85 2.02 -32.85
CA GLY A 72 -12.91 2.86 -32.26
C GLY A 72 -12.51 3.60 -30.97
N ASP A 73 -11.28 3.39 -30.47
CA ASP A 73 -10.77 4.15 -29.33
C ASP A 73 -10.59 5.63 -29.69
N ARG A 74 -10.91 6.50 -28.74
CA ARG A 74 -10.79 7.95 -28.86
C ARG A 74 -9.70 8.46 -27.93
N TYR A 75 -8.88 9.38 -28.44
CA TYR A 75 -7.90 10.11 -27.63
C TYR A 75 -8.01 11.61 -27.82
N ILE A 76 -8.01 12.32 -26.70
CA ILE A 76 -7.98 13.78 -26.59
C ILE A 76 -6.76 14.15 -25.77
N GLY A 77 -5.91 15.04 -26.25
CA GLY A 77 -4.75 15.46 -25.47
C GLY A 77 -3.52 15.78 -26.29
N GLU A 78 -2.41 15.84 -25.58
CA GLU A 78 -1.11 16.19 -26.13
C GLU A 78 -0.47 15.02 -26.91
N TRP A 79 0.27 15.39 -27.96
CA TRP A 79 1.04 14.51 -28.82
C TRP A 79 2.47 15.02 -28.94
N LYS A 80 3.42 14.10 -29.07
CA LYS A 80 4.82 14.38 -29.38
C LYS A 80 5.35 13.29 -30.29
N ASP A 81 5.85 13.67 -31.46
CA ASP A 81 6.41 12.76 -32.47
C ASP A 81 5.47 11.59 -32.80
N ASP A 82 4.19 11.89 -33.09
CA ASP A 82 3.14 10.89 -33.36
C ASP A 82 2.80 9.95 -32.21
N LYS A 83 3.29 10.21 -31.00
CA LYS A 83 2.99 9.45 -29.80
C LYS A 83 2.17 10.28 -28.82
N LYS A 84 1.23 9.65 -28.13
CA LYS A 84 0.50 10.26 -27.00
C LYS A 84 1.52 10.60 -25.91
N SER A 85 1.52 11.83 -25.45
CA SER A 85 2.48 12.36 -24.48
C SER A 85 1.83 13.50 -23.71
N GLY A 86 2.22 13.72 -22.45
CA GLY A 86 1.65 14.78 -21.62
C GLY A 86 0.24 14.45 -21.12
N LYS A 87 -0.61 15.44 -20.90
CA LYS A 87 -1.97 15.21 -20.41
C LYS A 87 -2.89 14.71 -21.52
N GLY A 88 -3.72 13.73 -21.20
CA GLY A 88 -4.72 13.23 -22.15
C GLY A 88 -5.82 12.38 -21.54
N ILE A 89 -6.87 12.21 -22.34
CA ILE A 89 -8.06 11.44 -22.06
C ILE A 89 -8.16 10.34 -23.12
N ILE A 90 -8.28 9.09 -22.67
CA ILE A 90 -8.56 7.94 -23.53
C ILE A 90 -9.96 7.45 -23.20
N LEU A 91 -10.81 7.34 -24.22
CA LEU A 91 -12.08 6.66 -24.12
C LEU A 91 -12.03 5.45 -25.05
N THR A 92 -12.00 4.27 -24.44
CA THR A 92 -11.91 3.00 -25.19
C THR A 92 -13.24 2.67 -25.85
N ARG A 93 -13.22 1.73 -26.80
CA ARG A 93 -14.46 1.17 -27.39
C ARG A 93 -15.41 0.55 -26.36
N ASN A 94 -14.89 0.07 -25.23
CA ASN A 94 -15.68 -0.51 -24.15
C ASN A 94 -16.21 0.53 -23.16
N ASP A 95 -16.11 1.83 -23.51
CA ASP A 95 -16.45 2.95 -22.63
C ASP A 95 -15.65 2.99 -21.31
N ASP A 96 -14.48 2.34 -21.24
CA ASP A 96 -13.51 2.61 -20.17
C ASP A 96 -12.85 3.98 -20.44
N LEU A 97 -12.86 4.83 -19.42
CA LEU A 97 -12.33 6.19 -19.45
C LEU A 97 -11.04 6.26 -18.63
N TYR A 98 -9.97 6.71 -19.27
CA TYR A 98 -8.74 7.10 -18.58
C TYR A 98 -8.50 8.59 -18.78
N GLU A 99 -8.16 9.28 -17.69
CA GLU A 99 -7.73 10.67 -17.68
C GLU A 99 -6.42 10.77 -16.91
N GLY A 100 -5.36 11.27 -17.53
CA GLY A 100 -4.09 11.42 -16.84
C GLY A 100 -2.91 11.69 -17.75
N ASP A 101 -1.74 11.46 -17.19
CA ASP A 101 -0.48 11.60 -17.90
C ASP A 101 -0.24 10.43 -18.88
N MET A 102 0.42 10.76 -19.98
CA MET A 102 0.75 9.86 -21.08
C MET A 102 2.22 10.04 -21.42
N GLU A 103 2.90 8.94 -21.74
CA GLU A 103 4.25 8.97 -22.25
C GLU A 103 4.43 7.88 -23.30
N ARG A 104 4.92 8.26 -24.49
CA ARG A 104 5.25 7.31 -25.58
C ARG A 104 4.10 6.32 -25.87
N ASN A 105 2.86 6.80 -25.91
CA ASN A 105 1.60 6.03 -26.07
C ASN A 105 1.10 5.26 -24.85
N PHE A 106 1.87 5.18 -23.76
CA PHE A 106 1.46 4.48 -22.55
C PHE A 106 0.92 5.44 -21.51
N ARG A 107 0.02 4.96 -20.65
CA ARG A 107 -0.33 5.63 -19.40
C ARG A 107 0.94 5.74 -18.54
N HIS A 108 1.23 6.93 -18.06
CA HIS A 108 2.40 7.21 -17.24
C HIS A 108 2.02 8.29 -16.22
N GLY A 109 2.85 8.56 -15.21
CA GLY A 109 2.59 9.62 -14.24
C GLY A 109 1.28 9.41 -13.47
N PHE A 110 0.59 10.48 -13.10
CA PHE A 110 -0.66 10.37 -12.36
C PHE A 110 -1.85 10.22 -13.32
N GLY A 111 -2.79 9.34 -12.97
CA GLY A 111 -4.00 9.15 -13.77
C GLY A 111 -5.13 8.43 -13.05
N VAL A 112 -6.33 8.64 -13.58
CA VAL A 112 -7.60 8.09 -13.10
C VAL A 112 -8.17 7.19 -14.19
N LEU A 113 -8.53 5.98 -13.81
CA LEU A 113 -9.24 5.02 -14.65
C LEU A 113 -10.63 4.80 -14.06
N SER A 114 -11.65 4.98 -14.88
CA SER A 114 -13.06 4.77 -14.54
C SER A 114 -13.72 3.87 -15.58
N LYS A 115 -14.68 3.06 -15.16
CA LYS A 115 -15.46 2.18 -16.04
C LYS A 115 -16.90 2.66 -16.12
N LYS A 116 -17.48 2.69 -17.31
CA LYS A 116 -18.91 3.01 -17.48
C LYS A 116 -19.76 1.90 -16.87
N ILE A 117 -20.73 2.28 -16.04
CA ILE A 117 -21.71 1.33 -15.49
C ILE A 117 -22.69 0.98 -16.63
N PRO A 118 -22.93 -0.31 -16.93
CA PRO A 118 -23.83 -0.72 -18.02
C PRO A 118 -25.21 -0.08 -17.91
N ASN A 119 -25.79 0.32 -19.04
CA ASN A 119 -27.12 0.95 -19.15
C ASN A 119 -27.27 2.30 -18.43
N THR A 120 -26.16 2.95 -18.06
CA THR A 120 -26.18 4.28 -17.45
C THR A 120 -25.13 5.18 -18.10
N GLU A 121 -25.24 6.49 -17.89
CA GLU A 121 -24.19 7.45 -18.26
C GLU A 121 -23.20 7.72 -17.11
N VAL A 122 -23.21 6.86 -16.08
CA VAL A 122 -22.40 7.03 -14.87
C VAL A 122 -21.13 6.20 -14.98
N TYR A 123 -20.02 6.78 -14.55
CA TYR A 123 -18.72 6.11 -14.47
C TYR A 123 -18.37 5.77 -13.04
N GLN A 124 -17.95 4.54 -12.79
CA GLN A 124 -17.44 4.08 -11.51
C GLN A 124 -15.91 4.20 -11.49
N LEU A 125 -15.38 4.86 -10.46
CA LEU A 125 -13.94 4.92 -10.24
C LEU A 125 -13.38 3.50 -10.06
N CYS A 126 -12.34 3.19 -10.81
CA CYS A 126 -11.67 1.90 -10.78
C CYS A 126 -10.26 2.01 -10.20
N TYR A 127 -9.50 3.02 -10.62
CA TYR A 127 -8.17 3.28 -10.08
C TYR A 127 -7.84 4.77 -10.12
N ARG A 128 -7.13 5.26 -9.11
CA ARG A 128 -6.57 6.60 -9.06
C ARG A 128 -5.19 6.53 -8.42
N GLY A 129 -4.16 6.93 -9.15
CA GLY A 129 -2.80 6.88 -8.63
C GLY A 129 -1.75 6.95 -9.72
N ASP A 130 -0.54 6.49 -9.40
CA ASP A 130 0.56 6.54 -10.35
C ASP A 130 0.49 5.40 -11.37
N TRP A 131 1.04 5.66 -12.54
CA TRP A 131 1.12 4.78 -13.69
C TRP A 131 2.54 4.78 -14.23
N LYS A 132 2.98 3.62 -14.71
CA LYS A 132 4.24 3.47 -15.43
C LYS A 132 4.08 2.45 -16.54
N ASN A 133 4.38 2.86 -17.78
CA ASN A 133 4.32 2.01 -18.97
C ASN A 133 2.99 1.25 -19.10
N GLY A 134 1.88 1.92 -18.84
CA GLY A 134 0.54 1.36 -18.98
C GLY A 134 0.04 0.54 -17.79
N LYS A 135 0.85 0.34 -16.75
CA LYS A 135 0.51 -0.45 -15.55
C LYS A 135 0.41 0.45 -14.31
N MET A 136 -0.43 0.07 -13.36
CA MET A 136 -0.49 0.72 -12.04
C MET A 136 0.86 0.60 -11.36
N HIS A 137 1.34 1.69 -10.79
CA HIS A 137 2.64 1.77 -10.12
C HIS A 137 2.59 2.80 -9.00
N GLY A 138 3.64 2.93 -8.20
CA GLY A 138 3.72 3.94 -7.15
C GLY A 138 2.59 3.80 -6.15
N THR A 139 2.02 4.93 -5.71
CA THR A 139 0.91 4.93 -4.74
C THR A 139 -0.42 5.07 -5.48
N GLY A 140 -1.44 4.34 -5.04
CA GLY A 140 -2.77 4.44 -5.64
C GLY A 140 -3.90 3.88 -4.79
N LEU A 141 -5.10 4.28 -5.17
CA LEU A 141 -6.37 3.72 -4.72
C LEU A 141 -6.95 2.86 -5.84
N ARG A 142 -7.20 1.58 -5.55
CA ARG A 142 -7.87 0.63 -6.44
C ARG A 142 -9.21 0.24 -5.84
N ILE A 143 -10.28 0.37 -6.61
CA ILE A 143 -11.61 -0.15 -6.28
C ILE A 143 -11.84 -1.39 -7.15
N TYR A 144 -12.24 -2.49 -6.51
CA TYR A 144 -12.49 -3.77 -7.15
C TYR A 144 -13.99 -3.96 -7.46
N PRO A 145 -14.35 -4.88 -8.37
CA PRO A 145 -15.76 -5.10 -8.75
C PRO A 145 -16.66 -5.59 -7.60
N ASP A 146 -16.08 -6.21 -6.57
CA ASP A 146 -16.77 -6.67 -5.35
C ASP A 146 -16.98 -5.54 -4.33
N ASN A 147 -16.64 -4.29 -4.68
CA ASN A 147 -16.60 -3.11 -3.81
C ASN A 147 -15.55 -3.15 -2.70
N SER A 148 -14.66 -4.14 -2.69
CA SER A 148 -13.44 -4.04 -1.89
C SER A 148 -12.56 -2.92 -2.46
N PHE A 149 -11.74 -2.31 -1.62
CA PHE A 149 -10.78 -1.31 -2.09
C PHE A 149 -9.44 -1.43 -1.38
N TYR A 150 -8.40 -1.06 -2.11
CA TYR A 150 -7.02 -1.08 -1.66
C TYR A 150 -6.39 0.29 -1.83
N LEU A 151 -5.77 0.78 -0.77
CA LEU A 151 -4.96 1.99 -0.77
C LEU A 151 -3.53 1.60 -0.42
N GLY A 152 -2.60 1.80 -1.33
CA GLY A 152 -1.21 1.45 -1.05
C GLY A 152 -0.33 1.48 -2.28
N GLN A 153 0.78 0.77 -2.18
CA GLN A 153 1.80 0.76 -3.21
C GLN A 153 1.52 -0.33 -4.27
N PHE A 154 1.94 -0.05 -5.50
CA PHE A 154 1.80 -0.90 -6.68
C PHE A 154 3.14 -1.05 -7.41
N CYS A 155 3.42 -2.27 -7.87
CA CYS A 155 4.54 -2.56 -8.76
C CYS A 155 4.05 -3.40 -9.94
N ASN A 156 4.28 -2.91 -11.17
CA ASN A 156 3.91 -3.61 -12.41
C ASN A 156 2.45 -4.09 -12.46
N GLY A 157 1.53 -3.29 -11.93
CA GLY A 157 0.10 -3.61 -11.93
C GLY A 157 -0.38 -4.46 -10.75
N LYS A 158 0.51 -4.86 -9.84
CA LYS A 158 0.19 -5.68 -8.67
C LYS A 158 0.41 -4.89 -7.38
N ARG A 159 -0.36 -5.18 -6.34
CA ARG A 159 -0.11 -4.68 -4.98
C ARG A 159 1.25 -5.15 -4.50
N HIS A 160 2.00 -4.23 -3.91
CA HIS A 160 3.37 -4.47 -3.49
C HIS A 160 3.72 -3.50 -2.37
N TRP A 161 4.63 -3.88 -1.47
CA TRP A 161 5.01 -3.10 -0.29
C TRP A 161 3.80 -2.84 0.62
N HIS A 162 3.82 -1.74 1.38
CA HIS A 162 2.78 -1.46 2.36
C HIS A 162 1.46 -1.02 1.71
N GLY A 163 0.34 -1.49 2.25
CA GLY A 163 -0.99 -1.05 1.86
C GLY A 163 -2.09 -1.48 2.82
N GLN A 164 -3.24 -0.85 2.64
CA GLN A 164 -4.46 -1.08 3.39
C GLN A 164 -5.54 -1.61 2.46
N GLN A 165 -6.26 -2.66 2.88
CA GLN A 165 -7.36 -3.25 2.14
C GLN A 165 -8.61 -3.34 3.02
N TRP A 166 -9.72 -2.86 2.47
CA TRP A 166 -11.05 -3.00 3.05
C TRP A 166 -11.84 -3.99 2.21
N PHE A 167 -12.46 -4.95 2.89
CA PHE A 167 -13.24 -6.02 2.28
C PHE A 167 -14.74 -5.70 2.34
N PRO A 168 -15.57 -6.32 1.47
CA PRO A 168 -16.99 -6.00 1.39
C PRO A 168 -17.79 -6.42 2.63
N ASP A 169 -17.27 -7.40 3.39
CA ASP A 169 -17.83 -7.90 4.64
C ASP A 169 -17.49 -7.01 5.86
N GLY A 170 -16.68 -5.96 5.66
CA GLY A 170 -16.19 -5.08 6.72
C GLY A 170 -14.87 -5.53 7.34
N ALA A 171 -14.29 -6.65 6.90
CA ALA A 171 -12.93 -7.01 7.29
C ALA A 171 -11.92 -5.97 6.76
N PHE A 172 -10.78 -5.89 7.42
CA PHE A 172 -9.74 -4.90 7.13
C PHE A 172 -8.35 -5.53 7.27
N PHE A 173 -7.45 -5.18 6.36
CA PHE A 173 -6.05 -5.55 6.41
C PHE A 173 -5.16 -4.31 6.30
N ASP A 174 -4.14 -4.21 7.14
CA ASP A 174 -3.07 -3.23 7.06
C ASP A 174 -1.72 -3.92 7.16
N GLY A 175 -0.89 -3.84 6.12
CA GLY A 175 0.41 -4.50 6.14
C GLY A 175 1.09 -4.59 4.79
N TYR A 176 2.05 -5.50 4.70
CA TYR A 176 2.87 -5.68 3.51
C TYR A 176 2.25 -6.66 2.50
N PHE A 177 2.42 -6.32 1.23
CA PHE A 177 2.02 -7.10 0.07
C PHE A 177 3.24 -7.38 -0.82
N GLU A 178 3.24 -8.55 -1.45
CA GLU A 178 4.15 -8.91 -2.51
C GLU A 178 3.38 -9.65 -3.60
N ASN A 179 3.41 -9.12 -4.83
CA ASN A 179 2.78 -9.74 -6.00
C ASN A 179 1.28 -10.07 -5.80
N ASP A 180 0.52 -9.10 -5.28
CA ASP A 180 -0.91 -9.23 -4.92
C ASP A 180 -1.24 -10.12 -3.72
N LYS A 181 -0.25 -10.67 -3.00
CA LYS A 181 -0.47 -11.47 -1.80
C LYS A 181 0.05 -10.77 -0.55
N ARG A 182 -0.61 -10.95 0.59
CA ARG A 182 -0.11 -10.52 1.90
C ARG A 182 1.18 -11.27 2.22
N ASN A 183 2.26 -10.54 2.47
CA ASN A 183 3.60 -11.07 2.70
C ASN A 183 4.37 -10.11 3.60
N GLY A 184 4.94 -10.60 4.69
CA GLY A 184 5.59 -9.80 5.73
C GLY A 184 4.66 -9.50 6.89
N VAL A 185 4.92 -8.42 7.64
CA VAL A 185 4.14 -8.09 8.84
C VAL A 185 2.80 -7.45 8.46
N GLY A 186 1.72 -7.79 9.16
CA GLY A 186 0.43 -7.18 8.93
C GLY A 186 -0.60 -7.45 10.02
N VAL A 187 -1.60 -6.58 10.06
CA VAL A 187 -2.75 -6.65 10.95
C VAL A 187 -3.99 -6.97 10.12
N PHE A 188 -4.70 -8.02 10.47
CA PHE A 188 -5.98 -8.38 9.88
C PHE A 188 -7.08 -8.36 10.92
N VAL A 189 -8.08 -7.50 10.71
CA VAL A 189 -9.30 -7.42 11.51
C VAL A 189 -10.41 -8.11 10.73
N GLN A 190 -10.96 -9.18 11.30
CA GLN A 190 -12.10 -9.91 10.75
C GLN A 190 -13.39 -9.12 10.97
N ALA A 191 -14.42 -9.40 10.18
CA ALA A 191 -15.72 -8.73 10.29
C ALA A 191 -16.38 -8.89 11.68
N ASN A 192 -16.07 -9.98 12.41
CA ASN A 192 -16.53 -10.19 13.79
C ASN A 192 -15.72 -9.44 14.85
N GLY A 193 -14.71 -8.66 14.46
CA GLY A 193 -13.81 -7.92 15.34
C GLY A 193 -12.54 -8.68 15.74
N ASN A 194 -12.49 -10.01 15.60
CA ASN A 194 -11.28 -10.77 15.90
C ASN A 194 -10.11 -10.25 15.07
N ARG A 195 -8.93 -10.21 15.69
CA ARG A 195 -7.77 -9.52 15.11
C ARG A 195 -6.56 -10.43 15.16
N TYR A 196 -5.86 -10.54 14.03
CA TYR A 196 -4.54 -11.15 13.96
C TYR A 196 -3.49 -10.08 13.69
N GLU A 197 -2.41 -10.09 14.45
CA GLU A 197 -1.21 -9.27 14.23
C GLU A 197 -0.02 -10.21 14.13
N GLY A 198 0.71 -10.21 13.03
CA GLY A 198 1.85 -11.10 12.90
C GLY A 198 2.43 -11.13 11.50
N GLU A 199 3.23 -12.14 11.23
CA GLU A 199 3.79 -12.37 9.90
C GLU A 199 2.79 -13.08 8.99
N TRP A 200 2.94 -12.82 7.70
CA TRP A 200 2.14 -13.35 6.60
C TRP A 200 3.07 -13.88 5.53
N ARG A 201 2.67 -14.98 4.90
CA ARG A 201 3.35 -15.56 3.75
C ARG A 201 2.33 -16.11 2.78
N ASP A 202 2.37 -15.63 1.55
CA ASP A 202 1.49 -16.06 0.47
C ASP A 202 -0.01 -16.04 0.84
N ASP A 203 -0.47 -14.94 1.47
CA ASP A 203 -1.83 -14.75 2.01
C ASP A 203 -2.21 -15.56 3.25
N LEU A 204 -1.31 -16.36 3.80
CA LEU A 204 -1.54 -17.17 5.00
C LEU A 204 -0.79 -16.59 6.20
N LYS A 205 -1.36 -16.74 7.41
CA LYS A 205 -0.67 -16.41 8.66
C LYS A 205 0.55 -17.31 8.79
N HIS A 206 1.69 -16.72 9.12
CA HIS A 206 2.95 -17.44 9.25
C HIS A 206 3.79 -16.82 10.37
N GLY A 207 4.81 -17.52 10.87
CA GLY A 207 5.76 -16.97 11.84
C GLY A 207 5.13 -16.65 13.20
N ASN A 208 5.68 -15.68 13.90
CA ASN A 208 5.16 -15.25 15.20
C ASN A 208 3.94 -14.34 15.03
N GLY A 209 3.00 -14.41 15.96
CA GLY A 209 1.80 -13.59 15.91
C GLY A 209 1.01 -13.51 17.23
N LEU A 210 0.01 -12.65 17.20
CA LEU A 210 -0.96 -12.41 18.25
C LEU A 210 -2.35 -12.51 17.63
N PHE A 211 -3.20 -13.39 18.16
CA PHE A 211 -4.59 -13.49 17.77
C PHE A 211 -5.49 -13.09 18.94
N PHE A 212 -6.24 -12.01 18.75
CA PHE A 212 -7.19 -11.47 19.71
C PHE A 212 -8.58 -12.03 19.40
N HIS A 213 -9.03 -12.95 20.26
CA HIS A 213 -10.39 -13.48 20.31
C HIS A 213 -11.25 -12.48 21.09
N LEU A 214 -11.80 -11.47 20.40
CA LEU A 214 -12.55 -10.39 21.04
C LEU A 214 -13.94 -10.82 21.52
N ASP A 215 -14.48 -11.88 20.93
CA ASP A 215 -15.69 -12.56 21.38
C ASP A 215 -15.58 -13.07 22.82
N ASN A 216 -14.45 -13.69 23.17
CA ASN A 216 -14.21 -14.28 24.49
C ASN A 216 -13.24 -13.46 25.37
N GLY A 217 -12.68 -12.37 24.84
CA GLY A 217 -11.70 -11.54 25.54
C GLY A 217 -10.35 -12.23 25.78
N GLN A 218 -9.92 -13.08 24.86
CA GLN A 218 -8.69 -13.87 25.00
C GLN A 218 -7.63 -13.48 23.96
N LEU A 219 -6.37 -13.46 24.39
CA LEU A 219 -5.20 -13.27 23.55
C LEU A 219 -4.49 -14.61 23.38
N GLN A 220 -4.26 -15.00 22.14
CA GLN A 220 -3.44 -16.14 21.75
C GLN A 220 -2.11 -15.65 21.17
N ASP A 221 -1.03 -15.89 21.90
CA ASP A 221 0.34 -15.53 21.52
C ASP A 221 1.08 -16.79 21.09
N GLY A 222 1.61 -16.85 19.86
CA GLY A 222 2.09 -18.13 19.32
C GLY A 222 2.90 -18.09 18.02
N VAL A 223 2.98 -19.25 17.38
CA VAL A 223 3.64 -19.48 16.09
C VAL A 223 2.67 -20.14 15.11
N TRP A 224 2.52 -19.53 13.94
CA TRP A 224 1.65 -19.99 12.85
C TRP A 224 2.46 -20.54 11.68
N VAL A 225 1.94 -21.60 11.06
CA VAL A 225 2.46 -22.17 9.81
C VAL A 225 1.28 -22.37 8.88
N ASP A 226 1.18 -21.49 7.88
CA ASP A 226 0.21 -21.59 6.79
C ASP A 226 -1.23 -21.64 7.32
N ASP A 227 -1.58 -20.64 8.15
CA ASP A 227 -2.82 -20.50 8.93
C ASP A 227 -3.00 -21.43 10.15
N TRP A 228 -2.16 -22.46 10.31
CA TRP A 228 -2.24 -23.37 11.45
C TRP A 228 -1.41 -22.87 12.63
N CYS A 229 -2.04 -22.69 13.80
CA CYS A 229 -1.31 -22.39 15.03
C CYS A 229 -0.63 -23.67 15.55
N VAL A 230 0.71 -23.69 15.56
CA VAL A 230 1.50 -24.87 15.96
C VAL A 230 1.80 -24.86 17.45
N HIS A 231 2.05 -23.69 18.02
CA HIS A 231 2.33 -23.50 19.43
C HIS A 231 1.78 -22.16 19.89
N SER A 232 1.10 -22.10 21.03
CA SER A 232 0.62 -20.83 21.59
C SER A 232 0.37 -20.88 23.09
N VAL A 233 0.37 -19.71 23.71
CA VAL A 233 -0.09 -19.44 25.07
C VAL A 233 -1.35 -18.57 24.99
N LEU A 234 -2.44 -19.02 25.64
CA LEU A 234 -3.68 -18.26 25.79
C LEU A 234 -3.66 -17.49 27.11
N ARG A 235 -4.07 -16.22 27.09
CA ARG A 235 -4.20 -15.36 28.27
C ARG A 235 -5.43 -14.46 28.13
N ASP A 236 -6.05 -14.09 29.24
CA ASP A 236 -7.17 -13.14 29.20
C ASP A 236 -6.67 -11.73 28.88
N ILE A 237 -7.39 -11.02 28.02
CA ILE A 237 -7.17 -9.61 27.73
C ILE A 237 -7.93 -8.83 28.80
N ASN A 238 -7.21 -8.12 29.67
CA ASN A 238 -7.81 -7.17 30.60
C ASN A 238 -8.32 -5.93 29.84
N TYR A 239 -9.47 -6.06 29.17
CA TYR A 239 -10.15 -4.95 28.50
C TYR A 239 -10.92 -4.07 29.49
N ARG A 240 -11.30 -4.63 30.65
CA ARG A 240 -11.83 -3.87 31.78
C ARG A 240 -10.62 -3.37 32.58
N GLN A 241 -10.49 -2.06 32.72
CA GLN A 241 -9.57 -1.48 33.70
C GLN A 241 -9.80 -2.18 35.04
N CYS A 242 -8.76 -2.81 35.60
CA CYS A 242 -8.77 -3.06 37.03
C CYS A 242 -9.02 -1.71 37.70
N SER A 243 -10.04 -1.63 38.55
CA SER A 243 -10.32 -0.40 39.28
C SER A 243 -9.03 0.07 39.97
N ILE A 244 -8.63 1.32 39.73
CA ILE A 244 -7.37 1.88 40.25
C ILE A 244 -7.34 1.85 41.79
N ALA A 245 -8.52 1.84 42.42
CA ALA A 245 -8.72 1.56 43.82
C ALA A 245 -9.92 0.62 43.99
N PRO A 246 -9.98 -0.23 45.03
CA PRO A 246 -11.17 -1.02 45.34
C PRO A 246 -12.40 -0.13 45.44
N THR A 247 -13.57 -0.65 45.08
CA THR A 247 -14.82 0.10 45.20
C THR A 247 -15.01 0.55 46.65
N ILE A 248 -15.37 1.82 46.84
CA ILE A 248 -15.67 2.41 48.17
C ILE A 248 -16.86 1.70 48.82
N TYR A 249 -17.68 1.03 48.00
CA TYR A 249 -18.74 0.15 48.44
C TYR A 249 -18.17 -1.24 48.72
N PRO A 250 -18.25 -1.74 49.96
CA PRO A 250 -17.91 -3.11 50.24
C PRO A 250 -18.85 -4.02 49.44
N VAL A 251 -18.30 -5.02 48.75
CA VAL A 251 -19.13 -6.05 48.13
C VAL A 251 -19.95 -6.69 49.26
N PRO A 252 -21.30 -6.63 49.21
CA PRO A 252 -22.11 -7.19 50.27
C PRO A 252 -21.82 -8.69 50.37
N GLN A 253 -21.58 -9.18 51.58
CA GLN A 253 -21.39 -10.61 51.79
C GLN A 253 -22.72 -11.31 51.53
N ILE A 254 -22.79 -12.05 50.42
CA ILE A 254 -23.96 -12.83 50.06
C ILE A 254 -23.88 -14.16 50.83
N PHE A 255 -24.73 -14.31 51.83
CA PHE A 255 -24.95 -15.59 52.48
C PHE A 255 -26.25 -16.21 51.94
N MET A 256 -26.20 -17.47 51.53
CA MET A 256 -27.43 -18.25 51.38
C MET A 256 -28.02 -18.40 52.78
N LYS A 257 -29.21 -17.82 53.02
CA LYS A 257 -29.85 -17.84 54.35
C LYS A 257 -30.02 -19.27 54.87
N ASP A 258 -30.32 -20.21 53.98
CA ASP A 258 -30.43 -21.62 54.32
C ASP A 258 -30.39 -22.49 53.05
N ALA A 259 -29.22 -23.05 52.75
CA ALA A 259 -28.99 -23.83 51.53
C ALA A 259 -29.76 -25.16 51.54
N GLU A 260 -29.97 -25.74 52.73
CA GLU A 260 -30.62 -27.04 52.88
C GLU A 260 -32.13 -26.96 52.60
N THR A 261 -32.81 -25.92 53.08
CA THR A 261 -34.23 -25.69 52.77
C THR A 261 -34.45 -25.38 51.30
N ILE A 262 -33.57 -24.61 50.66
CA ILE A 262 -33.65 -24.35 49.22
C ILE A 262 -33.50 -25.66 48.44
N CYS A 263 -32.49 -26.47 48.75
CA CYS A 263 -32.28 -27.75 48.07
C CYS A 263 -33.43 -28.74 48.29
N THR A 264 -34.01 -28.79 49.48
CA THR A 264 -35.16 -29.68 49.77
C THR A 264 -36.43 -29.21 49.07
N LEU A 265 -36.74 -27.91 49.09
CA LEU A 265 -37.89 -27.35 48.36
C LEU A 265 -37.76 -27.54 46.84
N THR A 266 -36.56 -27.35 46.29
CA THR A 266 -36.30 -27.62 44.86
C THR A 266 -36.46 -29.10 44.54
N ARG A 267 -35.95 -30.00 45.41
CA ARG A 267 -36.09 -31.45 45.24
C ARG A 267 -37.55 -31.90 45.29
N GLU A 268 -38.33 -31.40 46.24
CA GLU A 268 -39.76 -31.73 46.37
C GLU A 268 -40.57 -31.22 45.17
N ARG A 269 -40.28 -30.01 44.66
CA ARG A 269 -40.92 -29.47 43.45
C ARG A 269 -40.64 -30.31 42.20
N ILE A 270 -39.39 -30.76 42.04
CA ILE A 270 -39.00 -31.65 40.92
C ILE A 270 -39.72 -32.99 41.03
N LEU A 271 -39.81 -33.56 42.24
CA LEU A 271 -40.49 -34.84 42.47
C LEU A 271 -42.01 -34.77 42.24
N LEU A 272 -42.63 -33.61 42.49
CA LEU A 272 -44.06 -33.36 42.23
C LEU A 272 -44.36 -33.01 40.76
N GLY A 273 -43.36 -33.00 39.87
CA GLY A 273 -43.54 -32.78 38.42
C GLY A 273 -43.98 -31.36 38.04
N LEU A 274 -43.87 -30.41 38.95
CA LEU A 274 -44.22 -29.01 38.71
C LEU A 274 -43.11 -28.35 37.88
N LYS A 275 -43.35 -28.13 36.59
CA LYS A 275 -42.46 -27.33 35.74
C LYS A 275 -42.62 -25.85 36.10
N GLU A 276 -41.51 -25.13 36.16
CA GLU A 276 -41.52 -23.66 36.28
C GLU A 276 -42.20 -23.06 35.05
N THR A 277 -43.41 -22.55 35.20
CA THR A 277 -44.01 -21.64 34.24
C THR A 277 -43.47 -20.24 34.53
N CYS A 278 -42.59 -19.74 33.67
CA CYS A 278 -42.24 -18.33 33.63
C CYS A 278 -43.44 -17.55 33.06
N GLU A 279 -44.33 -17.07 33.93
CA GLU A 279 -45.23 -15.97 33.59
C GLU A 279 -44.90 -14.75 34.45
N PRO A 280 -44.95 -13.53 33.89
CA PRO A 280 -44.66 -12.31 34.62
C PRO A 280 -45.84 -11.98 35.55
N LEU A 281 -45.62 -12.06 36.86
CA LEU A 281 -46.63 -11.71 37.85
C LEU A 281 -46.85 -10.19 37.89
N GLU A 282 -47.94 -9.74 37.27
CA GLU A 282 -48.61 -8.51 37.65
C GLU A 282 -49.25 -8.65 39.05
N THR A 283 -48.94 -7.66 39.88
CA THR A 283 -49.57 -7.18 41.12
C THR A 283 -50.91 -7.81 41.57
N SER A 284 -50.91 -8.53 42.70
CA SER A 284 -51.77 -8.23 43.87
C SER A 284 -51.41 -9.13 45.06
N MET A 285 -51.48 -8.54 46.26
CA MET A 285 -50.76 -8.92 47.49
C MET A 285 -51.17 -10.23 48.17
N SER A 286 -50.18 -10.97 48.71
CA SER A 286 -50.16 -11.46 50.11
C SER A 286 -48.88 -12.26 50.43
N SER A 287 -47.84 -11.57 50.91
CA SER A 287 -46.85 -11.99 51.92
C SER A 287 -46.34 -13.45 51.95
N PHE A 288 -45.18 -13.71 51.32
CA PHE A 288 -44.06 -14.38 51.97
C PHE A 288 -42.77 -13.63 51.63
N MET A 289 -42.13 -13.10 52.68
CA MET A 289 -41.05 -12.12 52.64
C MET A 289 -39.78 -12.63 51.94
N TYR A 290 -39.30 -11.90 50.94
CA TYR A 290 -37.86 -11.78 50.69
C TYR A 290 -37.39 -10.45 51.28
N HIS A 291 -37.14 -10.42 52.59
CA HIS A 291 -36.38 -9.33 53.19
C HIS A 291 -34.89 -9.57 52.95
N ILE A 292 -34.33 -8.80 52.03
CA ILE A 292 -32.93 -8.39 52.09
C ILE A 292 -32.88 -7.36 53.22
N VAL A 293 -32.28 -7.75 54.35
CA VAL A 293 -32.04 -6.83 55.46
C VAL A 293 -30.76 -6.09 55.13
N ASN A 294 -30.87 -4.80 54.81
CA ASN A 294 -29.75 -3.87 54.87
C ASN A 294 -29.74 -3.27 56.27
N ASP A 295 -28.68 -3.52 57.03
CA ASP A 295 -28.41 -2.81 58.29
C ASP A 295 -28.00 -1.36 57.98
N SER A 296 -28.98 -0.51 57.69
CA SER A 296 -28.91 0.93 57.95
C SER A 296 -30.26 1.58 57.66
N ASP A 297 -31.03 1.81 58.72
CA ASP A 297 -32.18 2.72 58.71
C ASP A 297 -31.75 4.15 58.36
N LYS A 298 -31.74 4.51 57.08
CA LYS A 298 -31.86 5.91 56.62
C LYS A 298 -32.61 5.98 55.29
N VAL A 299 -33.82 6.53 55.36
CA VAL A 299 -34.60 6.98 54.21
C VAL A 299 -33.96 8.24 53.64
N TYR A 300 -33.59 8.22 52.36
CA TYR A 300 -33.37 9.44 51.58
C TYR A 300 -34.20 9.37 50.30
N ASP A 301 -35.21 10.23 50.23
CA ASP A 301 -35.92 10.59 49.00
C ASP A 301 -34.94 11.29 48.06
N LEU A 302 -34.74 10.76 46.86
CA LEU A 302 -34.23 11.53 45.73
C LEU A 302 -35.07 11.20 44.50
N GLY A 303 -35.79 12.23 44.05
CA GLY A 303 -36.73 12.22 42.96
C GLY A 303 -36.14 11.77 41.63
N GLY A 304 -37.06 11.31 40.77
CA GLY A 304 -36.74 10.75 39.48
C GLY A 304 -36.05 11.73 38.54
N VAL A 305 -35.22 11.15 37.68
CA VAL A 305 -34.96 11.66 36.34
C VAL A 305 -34.88 10.44 35.43
N SER A 306 -35.84 10.36 34.50
CA SER A 306 -35.80 9.52 33.33
C SER A 306 -34.63 9.93 32.43
N LEU A 307 -34.08 9.01 31.65
CA LEU A 307 -33.68 9.25 30.27
C LEU A 307 -33.41 7.91 29.58
N TYR A 308 -34.39 7.52 28.76
CA TYR A 308 -34.16 6.75 27.55
C TYR A 308 -33.40 7.64 26.56
N SER A 309 -32.27 7.12 26.03
CA SER A 309 -31.92 7.10 24.60
C SER A 309 -30.64 6.30 24.42
#